data_AF-A0A920IA70-F1
#
_entry.id   AF-A0A920IA70-F1
#
_cell.length_a   1.000
_cell.length_b   1.000
_cell.length_c   1.000
_cell.angle_alpha   90.00
_cell.angle_beta   90.00
_cell.angle_gamma   90.00
#
_symmetry.space_group_name_H-M   'P 1'
#
loop_
_entity.id
_entity.type
_entity.pdbx_description
1 polymer ?
#
loop_
_entity_poly.entity_id
_entity_poly.type
_entity_poly.pdbx_seq_one_letter_code
_entity_poly.pdbx_strand_id
1 'polypeptide(L)'
;MLQSIRTGSKSPLMKVFLVFLAGGFAIWGIGDVSTGFFGPGDKAIKAGSKSLSALEVAQEFDFIRRAQYNSISTGDALQFGLLNNVMSTMARTLLFEAEASRLNVVSTRSMQKSALLRQGAFQDETGTFSQGRFVSALSQAGLSEGDYLAQLDKSIISQQISDSISLGAKFPNSISEELAKYELERRIAKIISFDIRPDEQPIPDVNELRDWLRKTLKIMMHQL
;
A
#
# COMPACT_ATOMS: atom_id res chain seq x y z
N MET A 1 53.68 -4.44 -7.70
CA MET A 1 52.46 -5.21 -8.09
C MET A 1 51.83 -4.75 -9.40
N LEU A 2 51.72 -3.45 -9.70
CA LEU A 2 51.19 -2.95 -10.99
C LEU A 2 52.04 -3.31 -12.23
N GLN A 3 53.35 -3.49 -12.07
CA GLN A 3 54.23 -3.92 -13.17
C GLN A 3 54.02 -5.38 -13.58
N SER A 4 53.70 -6.29 -12.65
CA SER A 4 53.48 -7.71 -12.96
C SER A 4 52.22 -7.93 -13.81
N ILE A 5 51.18 -7.11 -13.59
CA ILE A 5 49.97 -7.08 -14.43
C ILE A 5 50.32 -6.57 -15.84
N ARG A 6 51.11 -5.49 -15.95
CA ARG A 6 51.53 -4.92 -17.24
C ARG A 6 52.42 -5.85 -18.06
N THR A 7 53.27 -6.65 -17.41
CA THR A 7 54.16 -7.60 -18.09
C THR A 7 53.41 -8.87 -18.52
N GLY A 8 52.41 -9.33 -17.74
CA GLY A 8 51.53 -10.45 -18.12
C GLY A 8 50.68 -10.17 -19.36
N SER A 9 50.17 -8.94 -19.51
CA SER A 9 49.39 -8.51 -20.68
C SER A 9 50.19 -8.41 -21.98
N LYS A 10 51.53 -8.44 -21.94
CA LYS A 10 52.39 -8.43 -23.14
C LYS A 10 52.76 -9.83 -23.64
N SER A 11 52.40 -10.89 -22.90
CA SER A 11 52.68 -12.27 -23.32
C SER A 11 51.86 -12.64 -24.58
N PRO A 12 52.46 -13.27 -25.59
CA PRO A 12 51.76 -13.75 -26.78
C PRO A 12 50.58 -14.67 -26.43
N LEU A 13 50.74 -15.48 -25.38
CA LEU A 13 49.70 -16.39 -24.87
C LEU A 13 48.48 -15.63 -24.36
N MET A 14 48.70 -14.52 -23.66
CA MET A 14 47.63 -13.67 -23.11
C MET A 14 46.83 -12.98 -24.22
N LYS A 15 47.48 -12.60 -25.33
CA LYS A 15 46.79 -12.03 -26.50
C LYS A 15 45.87 -13.04 -27.16
N VAL A 16 46.33 -14.29 -27.34
CA VAL A 16 45.50 -15.36 -27.90
C VAL A 16 44.32 -15.66 -26.98
N PHE A 17 44.56 -15.73 -25.67
CA PHE A 17 43.49 -15.90 -24.68
C PHE A 17 42.46 -14.76 -24.72
N LEU A 18 42.92 -13.50 -24.79
CA LEU A 18 42.04 -12.33 -24.90
C LEU A 18 41.25 -12.30 -26.21
N VAL A 19 41.86 -12.69 -27.33
CA VAL A 19 41.17 -12.75 -28.63
C VAL A 19 40.16 -13.89 -28.64
N PHE A 20 40.47 -15.04 -28.03
CA PHE A 20 39.53 -16.15 -27.88
C PHE A 20 38.35 -15.77 -26.98
N LEU A 21 38.62 -15.09 -25.85
CA LEU A 21 37.60 -14.56 -24.96
C LEU A 21 36.72 -13.52 -25.66
N ALA A 22 37.33 -12.57 -26.36
CA ALA A 22 36.62 -11.55 -27.14
C ALA A 22 35.80 -12.17 -28.29
N GLY A 23 36.33 -13.22 -28.95
CA GLY A 23 35.62 -13.98 -29.97
C GLY A 23 34.41 -14.73 -29.41
N GLY A 24 34.53 -15.32 -28.21
CA GLY A 24 33.41 -15.94 -27.51
C GLY A 24 32.31 -14.93 -27.18
N PHE A 25 32.68 -13.74 -26.70
CA PHE A 25 31.75 -12.63 -26.49
C PHE A 25 31.15 -12.07 -27.78
N ALA A 26 31.86 -12.14 -28.90
CA ALA A 26 31.35 -11.73 -30.22
C ALA A 26 30.35 -12.73 -30.82
N ILE A 27 30.55 -14.04 -30.59
CA ILE A 27 29.68 -15.10 -31.11
C ILE A 27 28.44 -15.29 -30.23
N TRP A 28 28.59 -15.21 -28.90
CA TRP A 28 27.47 -15.35 -27.95
C TRP A 28 26.74 -14.02 -27.69
N GLY A 29 27.38 -12.90 -28.03
CA GLY A 29 26.79 -11.56 -28.00
C GLY A 29 26.72 -10.95 -26.59
N ILE A 30 27.49 -9.89 -26.35
CA ILE A 30 27.21 -8.91 -25.26
C ILE A 30 26.10 -7.94 -25.69
N GLY A 31 25.11 -8.42 -26.46
CA GLY A 31 24.01 -7.61 -26.97
C GLY A 31 22.99 -7.22 -25.89
N ASP A 32 22.92 -7.98 -24.81
CA ASP A 32 21.88 -7.82 -23.78
C ASP A 32 22.41 -7.48 -22.39
N VAL A 33 23.73 -7.57 -22.17
CA VAL A 33 24.35 -7.27 -20.86
C VAL A 33 24.75 -5.78 -20.74
N SER A 34 24.89 -5.07 -21.87
CA SER A 34 25.23 -3.64 -21.86
C SER A 34 24.03 -2.73 -21.55
N THR A 35 22.81 -3.21 -21.73
CA THR A 35 21.56 -2.49 -21.41
C THR A 35 21.17 -2.57 -19.93
N GLY A 36 21.62 -3.61 -19.21
CA GLY A 36 21.24 -3.84 -17.81
C GLY A 36 22.22 -3.30 -16.76
N PHE A 37 23.54 -3.33 -17.03
CA PHE A 37 24.53 -3.05 -15.97
C PHE A 37 24.97 -1.56 -15.90
N PHE A 38 24.79 -0.78 -16.97
CA PHE A 38 25.25 0.62 -17.04
C PHE A 38 24.27 1.58 -17.75
N GLY A 39 23.05 1.15 -18.07
CA GLY A 39 21.98 2.02 -18.59
C GLY A 39 20.97 2.40 -17.50
N PRO A 40 20.15 3.46 -17.68
CA PRO A 40 19.06 3.82 -16.75
C PRO A 40 17.85 2.84 -16.86
N GLY A 41 18.14 1.54 -16.83
CA GLY A 41 17.36 0.48 -17.49
C GLY A 41 16.42 -0.35 -16.62
N ASP A 42 16.61 -0.46 -15.31
CA ASP A 42 15.71 -1.31 -14.49
C ASP A 42 14.47 -0.54 -14.05
N LYS A 43 13.54 -0.33 -15.00
CA LYS A 43 12.21 0.20 -14.71
C LYS A 43 11.37 -0.90 -14.05
N ALA A 44 11.24 -0.84 -12.73
CA ALA A 44 10.38 -1.76 -11.98
C ALA A 44 8.88 -1.46 -12.21
N ILE A 45 8.52 -0.19 -12.43
CA ILE A 45 7.13 0.22 -12.66
C ILE A 45 7.10 1.26 -13.78
N LYS A 46 6.14 1.14 -14.71
CA LYS A 46 5.92 2.11 -15.79
C LYS A 46 4.44 2.40 -15.98
N ALA A 47 4.09 3.68 -16.07
CA ALA A 47 2.74 4.15 -16.41
C ALA A 47 2.85 5.31 -17.41
N GLY A 48 2.39 5.10 -18.65
CA GLY A 48 2.48 6.10 -19.71
C GLY A 48 3.92 6.58 -19.95
N SER A 49 4.14 7.89 -19.78
CA SER A 49 5.45 8.55 -19.90
C SER A 49 6.29 8.55 -18.62
N LYS A 50 5.73 8.11 -17.49
CA LYS A 50 6.40 8.07 -16.18
C LYS A 50 6.87 6.65 -15.86
N SER A 51 8.00 6.52 -15.17
CA SER A 51 8.54 5.24 -14.73
C SER A 51 9.33 5.37 -13.44
N LEU A 52 9.32 4.31 -12.64
CA LEU A 52 10.12 4.15 -11.43
C LEU A 52 11.12 3.02 -11.62
N SER A 53 12.32 3.24 -11.11
CA SER A 53 13.41 2.28 -11.09
C SER A 53 13.25 1.25 -9.98
N ALA A 54 13.95 0.12 -10.10
CA ALA A 54 14.05 -0.88 -9.05
C ALA A 54 14.68 -0.31 -7.76
N LEU A 55 15.60 0.65 -7.88
CA LEU A 55 16.21 1.33 -6.74
C LEU A 55 15.18 2.14 -5.95
N GLU A 56 14.35 2.92 -6.63
CA GLU A 56 13.29 3.71 -5.98
C GLU A 56 12.29 2.80 -5.25
N VAL A 57 11.92 1.68 -5.86
CA VAL A 57 11.04 0.69 -5.21
C VAL A 57 11.69 0.07 -3.98
N ALA A 58 12.98 -0.27 -4.06
CA ALA A 58 13.72 -0.84 -2.94
C ALA A 58 13.90 0.16 -1.78
N GLN A 59 14.13 1.44 -2.10
CA GLN A 59 14.22 2.52 -1.12
C GLN A 59 12.89 2.73 -0.39
N GLU A 60 11.78 2.80 -1.13
CA GLU A 60 10.45 2.95 -0.54
C GLU A 60 10.07 1.74 0.32
N PHE A 61 10.40 0.53 -0.14
CA PHE A 61 10.21 -0.69 0.63
C PHE A 61 10.98 -0.67 1.96
N ASP A 62 12.25 -0.28 1.95
CA ASP A 62 13.06 -0.22 3.18
C ASP A 62 12.58 0.90 4.11
N PHE A 63 12.15 2.05 3.56
CA PHE A 63 11.55 3.14 4.33
C PHE A 63 10.30 2.68 5.08
N ILE A 64 9.32 2.10 4.37
CA ILE A 64 8.06 1.61 4.97
C ILE A 64 8.34 0.50 5.98
N ARG A 65 9.22 -0.44 5.64
CA ARG A 65 9.61 -1.53 6.54
C ARG A 65 10.21 -0.99 7.84
N ARG A 66 11.11 0.00 7.79
CA ARG A 66 11.70 0.60 9.00
C ARG A 66 10.69 1.41 9.81
N ALA A 67 9.79 2.14 9.13
CA ALA A 67 8.82 3.00 9.78
C ALA A 67 7.73 2.21 10.52
N GLN A 68 7.23 1.12 9.93
CA GLN A 68 6.07 0.38 10.46
C GLN A 68 6.41 -1.00 11.02
N TYR A 69 7.51 -1.61 10.56
CA TYR A 69 7.86 -3.01 10.83
C TYR A 69 9.33 -3.14 11.27
N ASN A 70 9.76 -2.25 12.17
CA ASN A 70 11.15 -2.14 12.62
C ASN A 70 11.74 -3.46 13.20
N SER A 71 10.89 -4.37 13.66
CA SER A 71 11.25 -5.67 14.24
C SER A 71 11.27 -6.83 13.24
N ILE A 72 10.79 -6.62 12.01
CA ILE A 72 10.65 -7.69 11.01
C ILE A 72 11.89 -7.69 10.09
N SER A 73 12.43 -8.89 9.84
CA SER A 73 13.53 -9.08 8.91
C SER A 73 13.09 -8.79 7.47
N THR A 74 14.03 -8.42 6.60
CA THR A 74 13.72 -8.21 5.17
C THR A 74 13.11 -9.46 4.52
N GLY A 75 13.59 -10.65 4.88
CA GLY A 75 13.09 -11.92 4.33
C GLY A 75 11.63 -12.18 4.72
N ASP A 76 11.28 -11.96 5.99
CA ASP A 76 9.91 -12.10 6.47
C ASP A 76 8.99 -11.07 5.82
N ALA A 77 9.48 -9.83 5.65
CA ALA A 77 8.75 -8.76 4.97
C ALA A 77 8.38 -9.10 3.52
N LEU A 78 9.26 -9.79 2.81
CA LEU A 78 8.98 -10.31 1.48
C LEU A 78 7.96 -11.45 1.52
N GLN A 79 8.08 -12.37 2.49
CA GLN A 79 7.18 -13.53 2.60
C GLN A 79 5.72 -13.13 2.87
N PHE A 80 5.46 -12.12 3.72
CA PHE A 80 4.09 -11.66 3.95
C PHE A 80 3.56 -10.73 2.84
N GLY A 81 4.39 -10.40 1.84
CA GLY A 81 3.97 -9.65 0.65
C GLY A 81 4.06 -8.12 0.78
N LEU A 82 4.87 -7.59 1.70
CA LEU A 82 5.06 -6.13 1.83
C LEU A 82 5.52 -5.50 0.52
N LEU A 83 6.47 -6.11 -0.18
CA LEU A 83 6.97 -5.60 -1.45
C LEU A 83 5.86 -5.44 -2.49
N ASN A 84 4.94 -6.41 -2.60
CA ASN A 84 3.81 -6.33 -3.51
C ASN A 84 2.88 -5.18 -3.15
N ASN A 85 2.63 -4.93 -1.86
CA ASN A 85 1.82 -3.81 -1.40
C ASN A 85 2.49 -2.47 -1.72
N VAL A 86 3.80 -2.35 -1.49
CA VAL A 86 4.58 -1.15 -1.81
C VAL A 86 4.55 -0.89 -3.32
N MET A 87 4.89 -1.90 -4.14
CA MET A 87 4.82 -1.79 -5.60
C MET A 87 3.43 -1.40 -6.10
N SER A 88 2.37 -1.99 -5.53
CA SER A 88 0.99 -1.67 -5.90
C SER A 88 0.64 -0.21 -5.59
N THR A 89 1.07 0.31 -4.45
CA THR A 89 0.84 1.70 -4.05
C THR A 89 1.66 2.68 -4.89
N MET A 90 2.93 2.37 -5.15
CA MET A 90 3.78 3.16 -6.05
C MET A 90 3.24 3.16 -7.48
N ALA A 91 2.75 2.03 -7.98
CA ALA A 91 2.14 1.92 -9.30
C ALA A 91 0.86 2.74 -9.43
N ARG A 92 -0.02 2.70 -8.42
CA ARG A 92 -1.21 3.57 -8.37
C ARG A 92 -0.84 5.05 -8.39
N THR A 93 0.13 5.44 -7.58
CA THR A 93 0.60 6.83 -7.51
C THR A 93 1.16 7.28 -8.86
N LEU A 94 2.02 6.46 -9.47
CA LEU A 94 2.61 6.73 -10.77
C LEU A 94 1.55 6.83 -11.89
N LEU A 95 0.49 6.02 -11.81
CA LEU A 95 -0.63 6.07 -12.74
C LEU A 95 -1.36 7.42 -12.63
N PHE A 96 -1.67 7.88 -11.41
CA PHE A 96 -2.29 9.19 -11.21
C PHE A 96 -1.37 10.33 -11.69
N GLU A 97 -0.07 10.27 -11.44
CA GLU A 97 0.89 11.26 -11.91
C GLU A 97 0.97 11.31 -13.45
N ALA A 98 0.95 10.14 -14.10
CA ALA A 98 0.95 10.03 -15.55
C ALA A 98 -0.34 10.62 -16.16
N GLU A 99 -1.49 10.31 -15.55
CA GLU A 99 -2.79 10.83 -15.99
C GLU A 99 -2.93 12.33 -15.75
N ALA A 100 -2.46 12.82 -14.60
CA ALA A 100 -2.40 14.25 -14.31
C ALA A 100 -1.56 15.01 -15.33
N SER A 101 -0.41 14.45 -15.70
CA SER A 101 0.46 15.01 -16.74
C SER A 101 -0.26 15.06 -18.10
N ARG A 102 -1.07 14.04 -18.43
CA ARG A 102 -1.86 13.99 -19.66
C ARG A 102 -3.01 15.00 -19.67
N LEU A 103 -3.66 15.19 -18.52
CA LEU A 103 -4.80 16.08 -18.34
C LEU A 103 -4.41 17.53 -18.00
N ASN A 104 -3.11 17.82 -17.83
CA ASN A 104 -2.59 19.09 -17.32
C ASN A 104 -3.18 19.49 -15.96
N VAL A 105 -3.46 18.50 -15.11
CA VAL A 105 -3.88 18.72 -13.72
C VAL A 105 -2.65 19.03 -12.90
N VAL A 106 -2.66 20.18 -12.22
CA VAL A 106 -1.56 20.64 -11.38
C VAL A 106 -2.07 21.02 -9.99
N SER A 107 -1.24 20.80 -8.97
CA SER A 107 -1.52 21.35 -7.64
C SER A 107 -1.10 22.82 -7.60
N THR A 108 -1.94 23.65 -7.01
CA THR A 108 -1.60 25.06 -6.77
C THR A 108 -1.08 25.25 -5.35
N ARG A 109 -0.28 26.30 -5.14
CA ARG A 109 0.26 26.63 -3.82
C ARG A 109 -0.83 26.88 -2.77
N SER A 110 -1.98 27.44 -3.18
CA SER A 110 -3.12 27.64 -2.28
C SER A 110 -3.75 26.32 -1.84
N MET A 111 -3.80 25.31 -2.72
CA MET A 111 -4.28 23.97 -2.38
C MET A 111 -3.34 23.27 -1.41
N GLN A 112 -2.03 23.32 -1.66
CA GLN A 112 -1.02 22.79 -0.74
C GLN A 112 -1.10 23.46 0.64
N LYS A 113 -1.19 24.80 0.68
CA LYS A 113 -1.38 25.55 1.93
C LYS A 113 -2.65 25.11 2.65
N SER A 114 -3.76 25.01 1.94
CA SER A 114 -5.04 24.61 2.55
C SER A 114 -5.01 23.20 3.09
N ALA A 115 -4.36 22.27 2.39
CA ALA A 115 -4.21 20.89 2.85
C ALA A 115 -3.30 20.80 4.09
N LEU A 116 -2.21 21.55 4.10
CA LEU A 116 -1.30 21.65 5.25
C LEU A 116 -2.00 22.23 6.48
N LEU A 117 -2.82 23.27 6.32
CA LEU A 117 -3.59 23.86 7.42
C LEU A 117 -4.68 22.93 7.98
N ARG A 118 -5.20 22.00 7.16
CA ARG A 118 -6.19 21.00 7.59
C ARG A 118 -5.57 19.79 8.27
N GLN A 119 -4.25 19.64 8.23
CA GLN A 119 -3.58 18.48 8.80
C GLN A 119 -3.53 18.60 10.33
N GLY A 120 -4.32 17.77 11.02
CA GLY A 120 -4.43 17.80 12.48
C GLY A 120 -3.10 17.60 13.22
N ALA A 121 -2.16 16.84 12.65
CA ALA A 121 -0.82 16.65 13.21
C ALA A 121 -0.01 17.96 13.31
N PHE A 122 -0.37 18.98 12.53
CA PHE A 122 0.29 20.29 12.53
C PHE A 122 -0.51 21.35 13.29
N GLN A 123 -1.65 20.97 13.88
CA GLN A 123 -2.50 21.88 14.64
C GLN A 123 -2.18 21.83 16.14
N ASP A 124 -2.24 22.98 16.79
CA ASP A 124 -2.21 23.09 18.24
C ASP A 124 -3.55 22.69 18.87
N GLU A 125 -3.65 22.83 20.19
CA GLU A 125 -4.85 22.50 20.97
C GLU A 125 -6.06 23.38 20.60
N THR A 126 -5.83 24.51 19.92
CA THR A 126 -6.87 25.43 19.45
C THR A 126 -7.33 25.11 18.02
N GLY A 127 -6.72 24.11 17.36
CA GLY A 127 -6.97 23.78 15.96
C GLY A 127 -6.23 24.68 14.96
N THR A 128 -5.33 25.54 15.44
CA THR A 128 -4.56 26.47 14.59
C THR A 128 -3.22 25.85 14.19
N PHE A 129 -2.71 26.18 13.00
CA PHE A 129 -1.42 25.68 12.56
C PHE A 129 -0.27 26.13 13.47
N SER A 130 0.54 25.17 13.90
CA SER A 130 1.75 25.38 14.72
C SER A 130 2.99 24.91 13.96
N GLN A 131 3.87 25.86 13.64
CA GLN A 131 5.15 25.56 12.99
C GLN A 131 6.02 24.61 13.84
N GLY A 132 5.98 24.75 15.17
CA GLY A 132 6.71 23.86 16.08
C GLY A 132 6.24 22.40 15.96
N ARG A 133 4.93 22.18 15.87
CA ARG A 133 4.38 20.83 15.63
C ARG A 133 4.69 20.30 14.25
N PHE A 134 4.63 21.16 13.23
CA PHE A 134 5.01 20.81 11.87
C PHE A 134 6.45 20.28 11.80
N VAL A 135 7.41 21.05 12.30
CA VAL A 135 8.83 20.65 12.32
C VAL A 135 9.04 19.38 13.16
N SER A 136 8.37 19.28 14.31
CA SER A 136 8.48 18.11 15.19
C SER A 136 7.92 16.84 14.53
N ALA A 137 6.79 16.95 13.83
CA ALA A 137 6.17 15.83 13.12
C ALA A 137 7.04 15.36 11.95
N LEU A 138 7.59 16.29 11.16
CA LEU A 138 8.53 15.97 10.09
C LEU A 138 9.80 15.29 10.62
N SER A 139 10.37 15.82 11.71
CA SER A 139 11.55 15.23 12.35
C SER A 139 11.28 13.82 12.87
N GLN A 140 10.10 13.56 13.44
CA GLN A 140 9.70 12.23 13.90
C GLN A 140 9.53 11.24 12.74
N ALA A 141 9.02 11.72 11.60
CA ALA A 141 8.87 10.92 10.39
C ALA A 141 10.19 10.78 9.59
N GLY A 142 11.25 11.49 9.96
CA GLY A 142 12.51 11.52 9.20
C GLY A 142 12.38 12.16 7.82
N LEU A 143 11.41 13.07 7.65
CA LEU A 143 11.11 13.72 6.37
C LEU A 143 11.62 15.16 6.35
N SER A 144 12.10 15.61 5.19
CA SER A 144 12.31 17.03 4.95
C SER A 144 10.99 17.72 4.56
N GLU A 145 10.94 19.06 4.70
CA GLU A 145 9.80 19.83 4.23
C GLU A 145 9.58 19.66 2.71
N GLY A 146 10.66 19.60 1.94
CA GLY A 146 10.59 19.39 0.49
C GLY A 146 9.98 18.03 0.12
N ASP A 147 10.40 16.98 0.80
CA ASP A 147 9.87 15.62 0.57
C ASP A 147 8.39 15.55 0.95
N TYR A 148 8.01 16.16 2.07
CA TYR A 148 6.62 16.24 2.48
C TYR A 148 5.76 17.00 1.46
N LEU A 149 6.23 18.15 0.97
CA LEU A 149 5.50 18.91 -0.05
C LEU A 149 5.37 18.13 -1.37
N ALA A 150 6.39 17.37 -1.77
CA ALA A 150 6.32 16.50 -2.93
C ALA A 150 5.30 15.36 -2.75
N GLN A 151 5.21 14.76 -1.56
CA GLN A 151 4.18 13.77 -1.25
C GLN A 151 2.77 14.38 -1.24
N LEU A 152 2.65 15.56 -0.65
CA LEU A 152 1.40 16.32 -0.59
C LEU A 152 0.90 16.69 -1.99
N ASP A 153 1.81 17.05 -2.89
CA ASP A 153 1.52 17.34 -4.29
C ASP A 153 0.84 16.16 -5.00
N LYS A 154 1.46 14.98 -4.90
CA LYS A 154 0.94 13.72 -5.48
C LYS A 154 -0.42 13.34 -4.89
N SER A 155 -0.59 13.53 -3.58
CA SER A 155 -1.86 13.27 -2.90
C SER A 155 -2.97 14.19 -3.40
N ILE A 156 -2.71 15.50 -3.50
CA ILE A 156 -3.67 16.49 -4.01
C ILE A 156 -4.07 16.18 -5.45
N ILE A 157 -3.12 15.83 -6.31
CA ILE A 157 -3.39 15.47 -7.71
C ILE A 157 -4.27 14.22 -7.80
N SER A 158 -3.92 13.17 -7.04
CA SER A 158 -4.68 11.92 -7.02
C SER A 158 -6.13 12.15 -6.54
N GLN A 159 -6.31 12.99 -5.53
CA GLN A 159 -7.62 13.36 -5.01
C GLN A 159 -8.45 14.11 -6.05
N GLN A 160 -7.88 15.11 -6.75
CA GLN A 160 -8.58 15.86 -7.79
C GLN A 160 -9.11 14.96 -8.92
N ILE A 161 -8.29 14.01 -9.36
CA ILE A 161 -8.68 13.05 -10.39
C ILE A 161 -9.80 12.14 -9.86
N SER A 162 -9.64 11.62 -8.64
CA SER A 162 -10.61 10.70 -8.03
C SER A 162 -11.96 11.37 -7.80
N ASP A 163 -11.98 12.58 -7.24
CA ASP A 163 -13.20 13.34 -6.99
C ASP A 163 -13.97 13.64 -8.29
N SER A 164 -13.23 13.96 -9.36
CA SER A 164 -13.82 14.22 -10.68
C SER A 164 -14.54 12.99 -11.24
N ILE A 165 -13.97 11.79 -11.02
CA ILE A 165 -14.60 10.52 -11.43
C ILE A 165 -15.85 10.26 -10.58
N SER A 166 -15.75 10.44 -9.26
CA SER A 166 -16.87 10.23 -8.33
C SER A 166 -18.06 11.15 -8.62
N LEU A 167 -17.82 12.41 -8.95
CA LEU A 167 -18.87 13.37 -9.33
C LEU A 167 -19.57 13.00 -10.65
N GLY A 168 -18.88 12.28 -11.54
CA GLY A 168 -19.45 11.78 -12.79
C GLY A 168 -20.28 10.50 -12.65
N ALA A 169 -20.26 9.84 -11.49
CA ALA A 169 -20.96 8.58 -11.28
C ALA A 169 -22.48 8.79 -11.14
N LYS A 170 -23.25 8.24 -12.08
CA LYS A 170 -24.71 8.18 -12.00
C LYS A 170 -25.13 6.89 -11.30
N PHE A 171 -25.72 6.99 -10.12
CA PHE A 171 -26.29 5.84 -9.43
C PHE A 171 -27.65 5.48 -10.04
N PRO A 172 -27.97 4.19 -10.24
CA PRO A 172 -29.30 3.78 -10.67
C PRO A 172 -30.37 4.17 -9.65
N ASN A 173 -31.51 4.64 -10.13
CA ASN A 173 -32.65 5.00 -9.27
C ASN A 173 -33.12 3.83 -8.40
N SER A 174 -33.00 2.59 -8.89
CA SER A 174 -33.39 1.38 -8.16
C SER A 174 -32.68 1.22 -6.82
N ILE A 175 -31.39 1.56 -6.74
CA ILE A 175 -30.62 1.50 -5.48
C ILE A 175 -31.09 2.60 -4.52
N SER A 176 -31.33 3.80 -5.05
CA SER A 176 -31.78 4.94 -4.25
C SER A 176 -33.18 4.70 -3.68
N GLU A 177 -34.07 4.10 -4.46
CA GLU A 177 -35.42 3.72 -4.02
C GLU A 177 -35.39 2.65 -2.93
N GLU A 178 -34.56 1.61 -3.07
CA GLU A 178 -34.48 0.54 -2.07
C GLU A 178 -33.86 1.04 -0.76
N LEU A 179 -32.82 1.87 -0.83
CA LEU A 179 -32.24 2.52 0.34
C LEU A 179 -33.24 3.45 1.02
N ALA A 180 -33.99 4.25 0.24
CA ALA A 180 -35.03 5.11 0.79
C ALA A 180 -36.15 4.31 1.46
N LYS A 181 -36.56 3.17 0.90
CA LYS A 181 -37.53 2.28 1.55
C LYS A 181 -37.02 1.76 2.89
N TYR A 182 -35.75 1.37 2.98
CA TYR A 182 -35.13 0.89 4.22
C TYR A 182 -35.04 2.00 5.28
N GLU A 183 -34.49 3.16 4.92
CA GLU A 183 -34.33 4.32 5.83
C GLU A 183 -35.67 4.86 6.33
N LEU A 184 -36.71 4.81 5.48
CA LEU A 184 -38.06 5.25 5.83
C LEU A 184 -38.93 4.13 6.42
N GLU A 185 -38.38 2.93 6.62
CA GLU A 185 -39.13 1.80 7.17
C GLU A 185 -39.44 2.05 8.65
N ARG A 186 -40.73 2.24 8.98
CA ARG A 186 -41.18 2.33 10.37
C ARG A 186 -41.53 0.94 10.88
N ARG A 187 -40.75 0.43 11.83
CA ARG A 187 -41.02 -0.84 12.51
C ARG A 187 -41.66 -0.60 13.87
N ILE A 188 -42.79 -1.24 14.11
CA ILE A 188 -43.44 -1.27 15.42
C ILE A 188 -42.94 -2.51 16.14
N ALA A 189 -42.12 -2.33 17.18
CA ALA A 189 -41.67 -3.43 18.03
C ALA A 189 -42.64 -3.61 19.20
N LYS A 190 -43.17 -4.83 19.37
CA LYS A 190 -43.90 -5.22 20.58
C LYS A 190 -42.91 -5.88 21.54
N ILE A 191 -42.59 -5.17 22.61
CA ILE A 191 -41.73 -5.70 23.67
C ILE A 191 -42.62 -6.52 24.61
N ILE A 192 -42.27 -7.80 24.79
CA ILE A 192 -42.86 -8.66 25.82
C ILE A 192 -41.78 -8.84 26.88
N SER A 193 -42.02 -8.29 28.06
CA SER A 193 -41.16 -8.53 29.23
C SER A 193 -41.78 -9.64 30.06
N PHE A 194 -40.98 -10.66 30.37
CA PHE A 194 -41.34 -11.71 31.31
C PHE A 194 -40.51 -11.51 32.57
N ASP A 195 -41.17 -11.67 33.72
CA ASP A 195 -40.50 -11.65 35.01
C ASP A 195 -39.90 -13.04 35.25
N ILE A 196 -38.58 -13.15 35.22
CA ILE A 196 -37.90 -14.43 35.45
C ILE A 196 -37.90 -14.64 36.97
N ARG A 197 -38.90 -15.37 37.48
CA ARG A 197 -38.93 -15.86 38.86
C ARG A 197 -38.26 -17.24 38.90
N PRO A 198 -36.97 -17.34 39.27
CA PRO A 198 -36.24 -18.61 39.25
C PRO A 198 -36.83 -19.61 40.26
N ASP A 199 -37.47 -19.08 41.31
CA ASP A 199 -37.95 -19.80 42.48
C ASP A 199 -39.30 -20.48 42.25
N GLU A 200 -40.04 -20.07 41.20
CA GLU A 200 -41.31 -20.65 40.77
C GLU A 200 -41.14 -21.57 39.55
N GLN A 201 -39.92 -21.77 39.06
CA GLN A 201 -39.65 -22.70 37.97
C GLN A 201 -39.80 -24.13 38.49
N PRO A 202 -40.63 -24.98 37.86
CA PRO A 202 -40.73 -26.37 38.26
C PRO A 202 -39.36 -27.02 38.12
N ILE A 203 -38.90 -27.70 39.18
CA ILE A 203 -37.71 -28.55 39.09
C ILE A 203 -38.00 -29.60 38.02
N PRO A 204 -37.24 -29.66 36.91
CA PRO A 204 -37.55 -30.58 35.82
C PRO A 204 -37.54 -32.01 36.33
N ASP A 205 -38.51 -32.83 35.89
CA ASP A 205 -38.43 -34.26 36.16
C ASP A 205 -37.13 -34.83 35.56
N VAL A 206 -36.46 -35.69 36.31
CA VAL A 206 -35.16 -36.25 35.94
C VAL A 206 -35.26 -37.01 34.61
N ASN A 207 -36.43 -37.57 34.30
CA ASN A 207 -36.66 -38.24 33.02
C ASN A 207 -36.77 -37.26 31.85
N GLU A 208 -37.49 -36.15 32.01
CA GLU A 208 -37.59 -35.09 30.99
C GLU A 208 -36.23 -34.45 30.71
N LEU A 209 -35.45 -34.18 31.77
CA LEU A 209 -34.10 -33.62 31.61
C LEU A 209 -33.16 -34.58 30.86
N ARG A 210 -33.24 -35.88 31.16
CA ARG A 210 -32.43 -36.91 30.50
C ARG A 210 -32.80 -37.06 29.02
N ASP A 211 -34.08 -36.98 28.68
CA ASP A 211 -34.54 -37.07 27.30
C ASP A 211 -34.19 -35.81 26.49
N TRP A 212 -34.30 -34.62 27.10
CA TRP A 212 -33.84 -33.38 26.49
C TRP A 212 -32.32 -33.41 26.25
N LEU A 213 -31.51 -33.77 27.26
CA LEU A 213 -30.05 -33.89 27.11
C LEU A 213 -29.66 -34.90 26.02
N ARG A 214 -30.33 -36.05 25.95
CA ARG A 214 -30.09 -37.06 24.91
C ARG A 214 -30.41 -36.52 23.52
N LYS A 215 -31.50 -35.77 23.36
CA LYS A 215 -31.91 -35.15 22.09
C LYS A 215 -30.91 -34.07 21.66
N THR A 216 -30.47 -33.22 22.58
CA THR A 216 -29.50 -32.15 22.31
C THR A 216 -28.11 -32.69 21.99
N LEU A 217 -27.66 -33.74 22.69
CA LEU A 217 -26.40 -34.44 22.38
C LEU A 217 -26.44 -35.13 21.01
N LYS A 218 -27.57 -35.70 20.62
CA LYS A 218 -27.76 -36.32 19.30
C LYS A 218 -27.71 -35.31 18.15
N ILE A 219 -28.18 -34.09 18.39
CA ILE A 219 -28.09 -32.98 17.43
C ILE A 219 -26.63 -32.50 17.31
N MET A 220 -25.89 -32.39 18.41
CA MET A 220 -24.47 -31.99 18.39
C MET A 220 -23.57 -33.05 17.75
N MET A 221 -23.83 -34.34 17.93
CA MET A 221 -23.05 -35.41 17.28
C MET A 221 -23.30 -35.54 15.77
N HIS A 222 -24.39 -35.01 15.23
CA HIS A 222 -24.65 -35.03 13.78
C HIS A 222 -24.03 -33.84 13.02
N GLN A 223 -23.41 -32.90 13.73
CA GLN A 223 -22.68 -31.75 13.16
C GLN A 223 -21.15 -31.89 13.26
N LEU A 224 -20.66 -33.09 13.56
CA LEU A 224 -19.26 -33.53 13.41
C LEU A 224 -19.22 -34.68 12.40
#